data_AF-A0A7Y1ZNM8-F1
#
_entry.id   AF-A0A7Y1ZNM8-F1
#
_cell.length_a   1.000
_cell.length_b   1.000
_cell.length_c   1.000
_cell.angle_alpha   90.00
_cell.angle_beta   90.00
_cell.angle_gamma   90.00
#
_symmetry.space_group_name_H-M   'P 1'
#
loop_
_entity.id
_entity.type
_entity.pdbx_description
1 polymer ?
#
loop_
_entity_poly.entity_id
_entity_poly.type
_entity_poly.pdbx_seq_one_letter_code
_entity_poly.pdbx_strand_id
1 'polypeptide(L)'
;MNRIIVIVLATLFVHCGKQDLQTGDAFKQGDAIEISGTLVDTRCFAENTNNIGNDHDRSEGHIQACGTACARLGFPVAVVTGGLKDGKVWVLLTNPQAMADYIAAPVRVSGTVGDNGIVIPERVELKTTSGWTIIL
;
A
#
# COMPACT_ATOMS: atom_id res chain seq x y z
N MET A 1 24.69 28.56 -54.75
CA MET A 1 24.54 27.08 -54.60
C MET A 1 25.18 26.73 -53.25
N ASN A 2 24.49 26.81 -52.11
CA ASN A 2 23.48 25.90 -51.53
C ASN A 2 23.97 24.43 -51.54
N ARG A 3 24.15 23.66 -50.45
CA ARG A 3 23.74 23.74 -49.03
C ARG A 3 24.68 22.86 -48.18
N ILE A 4 25.01 23.26 -46.95
CA ILE A 4 25.56 22.35 -45.92
C ILE A 4 24.37 21.86 -45.08
N ILE A 5 24.16 20.55 -45.05
CA ILE A 5 23.15 19.90 -44.21
C ILE A 5 23.78 19.67 -42.84
N VAL A 6 23.34 20.44 -41.84
CA VAL A 6 23.65 20.17 -40.43
C VAL A 6 22.56 19.24 -39.89
N ILE A 7 22.91 17.97 -39.69
CA ILE A 7 22.04 17.01 -39.02
C ILE A 7 22.18 17.27 -37.51
N VAL A 8 21.21 17.96 -36.93
CA VAL A 8 21.07 18.05 -35.47
C VAL A 8 20.45 16.74 -35.01
N LEU A 9 21.28 15.84 -34.48
CA LEU A 9 20.84 14.61 -33.85
C LEU A 9 20.21 14.99 -32.49
N ALA A 10 18.89 15.17 -32.47
CA ALA A 10 18.14 15.37 -31.24
C ALA A 10 18.13 14.06 -30.45
N THR A 11 18.96 13.98 -29.41
CA THR A 11 18.91 12.90 -28.42
C THR A 11 17.60 13.02 -27.64
N LEU A 12 16.63 12.16 -27.97
CA LEU A 12 15.48 11.90 -27.11
C LEU A 12 15.98 11.29 -25.79
N PHE A 13 16.08 12.11 -24.75
CA PHE A 13 16.12 11.61 -23.39
C PHE A 13 14.72 11.13 -23.03
N VAL A 14 14.46 9.84 -23.27
CA VAL A 14 13.37 9.11 -22.61
C VAL A 14 13.72 9.08 -21.13
N HIS A 15 13.19 10.03 -20.36
CA HIS A 15 13.13 9.93 -18.91
C HIS A 15 12.13 8.82 -18.56
N CYS A 16 12.61 7.58 -18.62
CA CYS A 16 12.00 6.47 -17.92
C CYS A 16 12.14 6.81 -16.43
N GLY A 17 11.05 7.33 -15.84
CA GLY A 17 11.00 7.69 -14.43
C GLY A 17 11.34 6.46 -13.60
N LYS A 18 12.55 6.46 -13.03
CA LYS A 18 12.86 5.62 -11.89
C LYS A 18 12.02 6.17 -10.75
N GLN A 19 10.93 5.49 -10.42
CA GLN A 19 10.36 5.64 -9.09
C GLN A 19 11.44 5.12 -8.13
N ASP A 20 12.17 6.04 -7.51
CA ASP A 20 13.03 5.74 -6.38
C ASP A 20 12.13 5.17 -5.28
N LEU A 21 11.98 3.85 -5.27
CA LEU A 21 11.64 3.11 -4.07
C LEU A 21 12.83 3.38 -3.14
N GLN A 22 12.66 4.29 -2.18
CA GLN A 22 13.64 4.56 -1.14
C GLN A 22 13.86 3.30 -0.30
N THR A 23 14.71 2.41 -0.79
CA THR A 23 15.22 1.24 -0.06
C THR A 23 16.53 1.68 0.60
N GLY A 24 16.49 2.51 1.63
CA GLY A 24 17.74 2.96 2.25
C GLY A 24 17.60 3.75 3.55
N ASP A 25 16.73 4.75 3.59
CA ASP A 25 16.60 5.61 4.76
C ASP A 25 15.44 5.12 5.64
N ALA A 26 15.69 4.98 6.94
CA ALA A 26 14.62 4.73 7.90
C ALA A 26 13.73 5.97 7.96
N PHE A 27 12.49 5.83 7.48
CA PHE A 27 11.47 6.87 7.59
C PHE A 27 11.39 7.43 9.01
N LYS A 28 11.34 8.75 9.12
CA LYS A 28 11.15 9.49 10.36
C LYS A 28 9.74 10.05 10.41
N GLN A 29 9.26 10.32 11.62
CA GLN A 29 7.99 11.01 11.81
C GLN A 29 7.99 12.34 11.04
N GLY A 30 6.95 12.57 10.25
CA GLY A 30 6.79 13.75 9.40
C GLY A 30 7.29 13.57 7.96
N ASP A 31 7.98 12.48 7.64
CA ASP A 31 8.39 12.20 6.26
C ASP A 31 7.16 11.88 5.39
N ALA A 32 7.17 12.35 4.15
CA ALA A 32 6.22 11.89 3.14
C ALA A 32 6.53 10.43 2.76
N ILE A 33 5.48 9.63 2.55
CA ILE A 33 5.62 8.22 2.21
C ILE A 33 4.58 7.80 1.18
N GLU A 34 5.00 6.93 0.26
CA GLU A 34 4.11 6.15 -0.60
C GLU A 34 4.43 4.66 -0.43
N ILE A 35 3.44 3.87 -0.02
CA ILE A 35 3.55 2.41 0.14
C ILE A 35 2.53 1.70 -0.73
N SER A 36 2.90 0.54 -1.24
CA SER A 36 2.00 -0.35 -1.98
C SER A 36 2.05 -1.76 -1.39
N GLY A 37 0.90 -2.42 -1.29
CA GLY A 37 0.80 -3.72 -0.64
C GLY A 37 -0.62 -4.23 -0.55
N THR A 38 -0.83 -5.19 0.35
CA THR A 38 -2.15 -5.75 0.65
C THR A 38 -2.73 -5.11 1.90
N LEU A 39 -4.00 -4.70 1.84
CA LEU A 39 -4.73 -4.20 3.00
C LEU A 39 -5.17 -5.36 3.89
N VAL A 40 -4.83 -5.33 5.18
CA VAL A 40 -5.14 -6.39 6.15
C VAL A 40 -5.78 -5.81 7.41
N ASP A 41 -6.48 -6.64 8.18
CA ASP A 41 -6.77 -6.30 9.57
C ASP A 41 -5.49 -6.51 10.40
N THR A 42 -5.17 -5.57 11.29
CA THR A 42 -3.89 -5.61 12.00
C THR A 42 -3.86 -6.73 13.05
N ARG A 43 -5.00 -7.05 13.66
CA ARG A 43 -5.07 -8.00 14.77
C ARG A 43 -4.73 -9.42 14.33
N CYS A 44 -5.46 -9.97 13.35
CA CYS A 44 -5.25 -11.35 12.93
C CYS A 44 -3.93 -11.54 12.19
N PHE A 45 -3.50 -10.54 11.44
CA PHE A 45 -2.19 -10.58 10.80
C PHE A 45 -1.05 -10.62 11.85
N ALA A 46 -1.17 -9.87 12.95
CA ALA A 46 -0.18 -9.89 14.03
C ALA A 46 -0.17 -11.21 14.81
N GLU A 47 -1.31 -11.86 14.96
CA GLU A 47 -1.42 -13.18 15.60
C GLU A 47 -0.85 -14.30 14.69
N ASN A 48 -1.07 -14.22 13.38
CA ASN A 48 -0.57 -15.17 12.38
C ASN A 48 -0.44 -14.49 11.02
N THR A 49 0.78 -14.29 10.53
CA THR A 49 1.02 -13.56 9.27
C THR A 49 0.53 -14.28 8.02
N ASN A 50 0.07 -15.53 8.11
CA ASN A 50 -0.65 -16.18 7.02
C ASN A 50 -2.07 -15.63 6.82
N ASN A 51 -2.61 -14.89 7.80
CA ASN A 51 -3.90 -14.17 7.73
C ASN A 51 -3.76 -12.85 6.94
N ILE A 52 -3.22 -12.93 5.73
CA ILE A 52 -3.10 -11.80 4.81
C ILE A 52 -4.34 -11.63 3.91
N GLY A 53 -5.12 -12.72 3.77
CA GLY A 53 -6.39 -12.74 3.05
C GLY A 53 -7.55 -12.23 3.90
N ASN A 54 -8.78 -12.36 3.39
CA ASN A 54 -9.97 -12.00 4.15
C ASN A 54 -10.45 -13.13 5.08
N ASP A 55 -10.18 -14.37 4.69
CA ASP A 55 -10.46 -15.56 5.48
C ASP A 55 -9.25 -15.88 6.35
N HIS A 56 -9.48 -16.25 7.61
CA HIS A 56 -8.41 -16.45 8.58
C HIS A 56 -8.45 -17.82 9.22
N ASP A 57 -7.25 -18.32 9.53
CA ASP A 57 -7.06 -19.48 10.39
C ASP A 57 -6.79 -19.00 11.82
N ARG A 58 -7.64 -19.46 12.75
CA ARG A 58 -7.52 -19.23 14.20
C ARG A 58 -7.55 -20.55 14.97
N SER A 59 -7.40 -20.49 16.29
CA SER A 59 -7.52 -21.65 17.17
C SER A 59 -8.85 -22.39 17.03
N GLU A 60 -9.92 -21.68 16.68
CA GLU A 60 -11.27 -22.21 16.49
C GLU A 60 -11.49 -22.83 15.10
N GLY A 61 -10.52 -22.71 14.19
CA GLY A 61 -10.58 -23.18 12.81
C GLY A 61 -10.56 -22.06 11.78
N HIS A 62 -10.95 -22.40 10.55
CA HIS A 62 -11.00 -21.49 9.42
C HIS A 62 -12.30 -20.66 9.43
N ILE A 63 -12.18 -19.33 9.37
CA ILE A 63 -13.30 -18.39 9.48
C ILE A 63 -13.35 -17.51 8.22
N GLN A 64 -14.46 -17.58 7.50
CA GLN A 64 -14.68 -16.79 6.29
C GLN A 64 -14.95 -15.31 6.61
N ALA A 65 -14.43 -14.41 5.78
CA ALA A 65 -14.56 -12.96 5.86
C ALA A 65 -14.22 -12.36 7.24
N CYS A 66 -13.31 -13.02 7.96
CA CYS A 66 -12.91 -12.65 9.31
C CYS A 66 -12.25 -11.26 9.34
N GLY A 67 -11.41 -10.94 8.34
CA GLY A 67 -10.75 -9.64 8.24
C GLY A 67 -11.73 -8.49 8.02
N THR A 68 -12.64 -8.63 7.06
CA THR A 68 -13.74 -7.69 6.83
C THR A 68 -14.59 -7.51 8.10
N ALA A 69 -14.93 -8.61 8.78
CA ALA A 69 -15.71 -8.53 10.02
C ALA A 69 -14.97 -7.75 11.12
N CYS A 70 -13.66 -7.97 11.29
CA CYS A 70 -12.84 -7.21 12.24
C CYS A 70 -12.77 -5.72 11.87
N ALA A 71 -12.52 -5.39 10.61
CA ALA A 71 -12.49 -3.99 10.18
C ALA A 71 -13.83 -3.26 10.42
N ARG A 72 -14.97 -3.94 10.17
CA ARG A 72 -16.33 -3.41 10.48
C ARG A 72 -16.56 -3.20 11.98
N LEU A 73 -15.94 -4.01 12.84
CA LEU A 73 -16.00 -3.85 14.29
C LEU A 73 -15.07 -2.75 14.82
N GLY A 74 -14.29 -2.09 13.95
CA GLY A 74 -13.39 -1.00 14.36
C GLY A 74 -11.96 -1.46 14.63
N PHE A 75 -11.59 -2.71 14.33
CA PHE A 75 -10.19 -3.12 14.46
C PHE A 75 -9.32 -2.39 13.42
N PRO A 76 -8.11 -1.92 13.78
CA PRO A 76 -7.23 -1.22 12.86
C PRO A 76 -6.90 -2.03 11.61
N VAL A 77 -6.61 -1.32 10.52
CA VAL A 77 -6.15 -1.88 9.25
C VAL A 77 -4.74 -1.42 8.95
N ALA A 78 -4.00 -2.23 8.19
CA ALA A 78 -2.63 -1.95 7.80
C ALA A 78 -2.37 -2.32 6.34
N VAL A 79 -1.30 -1.78 5.78
CA VAL A 79 -0.75 -2.21 4.49
C VAL A 79 0.48 -3.08 4.75
N VAL A 80 0.48 -4.29 4.21
CA VAL A 80 1.64 -5.18 4.20
C VAL A 80 2.36 -5.02 2.87
N THR A 81 3.54 -4.40 2.90
CA THR A 81 4.28 -4.01 1.69
C THR A 81 4.59 -5.21 0.79
N GLY A 82 4.38 -5.05 -0.52
CA GLY A 82 4.61 -6.13 -1.49
C GLY A 82 3.56 -7.26 -1.43
N GLY A 83 2.62 -7.22 -0.48
CA GLY A 83 1.60 -8.25 -0.32
C GLY A 83 2.15 -9.61 0.13
N LEU A 84 3.29 -9.61 0.83
CA LEU A 84 3.95 -10.80 1.33
C LEU A 84 3.78 -10.90 2.85
N LYS A 85 3.64 -12.11 3.38
CA LYS A 85 3.47 -12.35 4.83
C LYS A 85 4.63 -11.83 5.70
N ASP A 86 5.79 -11.58 5.10
CA ASP A 86 7.00 -11.04 5.73
C ASP A 86 7.27 -9.57 5.34
N GLY A 87 6.34 -8.95 4.61
CA GLY A 87 6.41 -7.53 4.27
C GLY A 87 6.36 -6.62 5.50
N LYS A 88 6.89 -5.40 5.35
CA LYS A 88 6.74 -4.37 6.38
C LYS A 88 5.26 -4.03 6.56
N VAL A 89 4.83 -3.91 7.80
CA VAL A 89 3.45 -3.55 8.16
C VAL A 89 3.40 -2.07 8.49
N TRP A 90 2.49 -1.35 7.83
CA TRP A 90 2.20 0.05 8.11
C TRP A 90 0.74 0.20 8.53
N VAL A 91 0.52 0.51 9.80
CA VAL A 91 -0.83 0.69 10.35
C VAL A 91 -1.38 2.02 9.85
N LEU A 92 -2.60 2.02 9.33
CA LEU A 92 -3.24 3.23 8.82
C LEU A 92 -4.02 3.91 9.93
N LEU A 93 -3.69 5.17 10.23
CA LEU A 93 -4.49 6.01 11.11
C LEU A 93 -5.72 6.53 10.35
N THR A 94 -6.74 5.69 10.23
CA THR A 94 -7.99 5.98 9.51
C THR A 94 -9.19 5.32 10.17
N ASN A 95 -10.40 5.52 9.62
CA ASN A 95 -11.58 4.76 9.98
C ASN A 95 -11.53 3.37 9.32
N PRO A 96 -11.29 2.28 10.06
CA PRO A 96 -11.20 0.94 9.49
C PRO A 96 -12.53 0.44 8.90
N GLN A 97 -13.67 0.96 9.35
CA GLN A 97 -14.97 0.56 8.79
C GLN A 97 -15.11 0.96 7.33
N ALA A 98 -14.60 2.14 6.96
CA ALA A 98 -14.58 2.60 5.57
C ALA A 98 -13.73 1.71 4.66
N MET A 99 -12.77 1.00 5.25
CA MET A 99 -11.81 0.16 4.56
C MET A 99 -12.21 -1.33 4.49
N ALA A 100 -13.27 -1.73 5.19
CA ALA A 100 -13.59 -3.13 5.43
C ALA A 100 -13.90 -3.95 4.17
N ASP A 101 -14.48 -3.31 3.15
CA ASP A 101 -14.81 -3.96 1.87
C ASP A 101 -13.58 -4.12 0.95
N TYR A 102 -12.44 -3.56 1.35
CA TYR A 102 -11.16 -3.64 0.61
C TYR A 102 -10.12 -4.51 1.32
N ILE A 103 -10.50 -5.25 2.38
CA ILE A 103 -9.61 -6.21 3.02
C ILE A 103 -9.16 -7.26 2.00
N ALA A 104 -7.88 -7.64 2.08
CA ALA A 104 -7.14 -8.47 1.14
C ALA A 104 -6.93 -7.83 -0.25
N ALA A 105 -7.37 -6.59 -0.46
CA ALA A 105 -7.18 -5.93 -1.75
C ALA A 105 -5.77 -5.31 -1.88
N PRO A 106 -5.21 -5.30 -3.10
CA PRO A 106 -4.02 -4.53 -3.41
C PRO A 106 -4.31 -3.02 -3.37
N VAL A 107 -3.59 -2.31 -2.50
CA VAL A 107 -3.73 -0.86 -2.31
C VAL A 107 -2.40 -0.13 -2.43
N ARG A 108 -2.48 1.16 -2.74
CA ARG A 108 -1.40 2.13 -2.63
C ARG A 108 -1.84 3.24 -1.69
N VAL A 109 -0.97 3.63 -0.77
CA VAL A 109 -1.24 4.67 0.23
C VAL A 109 -0.17 5.73 0.11
N SER A 110 -0.59 6.97 -0.03
CA SER A 110 0.28 8.15 0.07
C SER A 110 -0.13 8.94 1.31
N GLY A 111 0.85 9.47 2.04
CA GLY A 111 0.60 10.29 3.21
C GLY A 111 1.87 10.63 3.97
N THR A 112 1.73 10.80 5.28
CA THR A 112 2.82 11.20 6.17
C THR A 112 3.11 10.11 7.20
N VAL A 113 4.39 9.87 7.47
CA VAL A 113 4.85 8.92 8.49
C VAL A 113 4.51 9.47 9.88
N GLY A 114 3.74 8.68 10.63
CA GLY A 114 3.49 8.89 12.06
C GLY A 114 4.59 8.26 12.92
N ASP A 115 4.31 8.04 14.19
CA ASP A 115 5.23 7.35 15.09
C ASP A 115 5.06 5.82 14.99
N ASN A 116 6.11 5.05 15.29
CA ASN A 116 6.08 3.58 15.46
C ASN A 116 5.40 2.78 14.32
N GLY A 117 5.66 3.12 13.06
CA GLY A 117 5.11 2.37 11.92
C GLY A 117 3.65 2.70 11.58
N ILE A 118 3.16 3.84 12.06
CA ILE A 118 1.87 4.41 11.67
C ILE A 118 2.05 5.27 10.42
N VAL A 119 1.09 5.22 9.51
CA VAL A 119 0.93 6.19 8.42
C VAL A 119 -0.36 6.97 8.66
N ILE A 120 -0.29 8.28 8.49
CA ILE A 120 -1.45 9.17 8.42
C ILE A 120 -1.79 9.29 6.93
N PRO A 121 -2.78 8.54 6.42
CA PRO A 121 -3.06 8.51 4.99
C PRO A 121 -3.70 9.82 4.54
N GLU A 122 -3.20 10.36 3.44
CA GLU A 122 -3.81 11.48 2.72
C GLU A 122 -4.58 10.98 1.49
N ARG A 123 -4.20 9.81 0.98
CA ARG A 123 -4.83 9.13 -0.15
C ARG A 123 -4.66 7.62 -0.02
N VAL A 124 -5.73 6.87 -0.23
CA VAL A 124 -5.68 5.42 -0.44
C VAL A 124 -6.29 5.10 -1.79
N GLU A 125 -5.58 4.32 -2.58
CA GLU A 125 -6.00 3.88 -3.89
C GLU A 125 -6.09 2.36 -3.96
N LEU A 126 -7.20 1.87 -4.49
CA LEU A 126 -7.42 0.47 -4.83
C LEU A 126 -6.89 0.19 -6.23
N LYS A 127 -6.13 -0.91 -6.40
CA LYS A 127 -5.74 -1.40 -7.72
C LYS A 127 -6.92 -2.12 -8.37
N THR A 128 -7.39 -1.59 -9.49
CA THR A 128 -8.45 -2.15 -10.34
C THR A 128 -7.89 -2.60 -11.69
N THR A 129 -8.73 -3.17 -12.54
CA THR A 129 -8.37 -3.51 -13.93
C THR A 129 -8.10 -2.27 -14.79
N SER A 130 -8.71 -1.13 -14.48
CA SER A 130 -8.55 0.14 -15.19
C SER A 130 -7.44 1.03 -14.62
N GLY A 131 -6.69 0.54 -13.62
CA GLY A 131 -5.67 1.29 -12.91
C GLY A 131 -6.04 1.55 -11.46
N TRP A 132 -5.61 2.69 -10.91
CA TRP A 132 -5.80 3.03 -9.50
C TRP A 132 -7.08 3.86 -9.31
N THR A 133 -7.89 3.50 -8.31
CA THR A 133 -9.12 4.22 -7.94
C THR A 133 -9.03 4.68 -6.49
N ILE A 134 -9.29 5.96 -6.23
CA ILE A 134 -9.26 6.53 -4.87
C ILE A 134 -10.42 5.97 -4.05
N ILE A 135 -10.12 5.47 -2.86
CA ILE A 135 -11.08 4.92 -1.90
C ILE A 135 -11.05 5.60 -0.53
N LEU A 136 -10.02 6.42 -0.27
CA LEU A 136 -9.92 7.36 0.86
C LEU A 136 -9.13 8.59 0.42
#